data_AF-A0A3E1P2N8-F1
#
_entry.id   AF-A0A3E1P2N8-F1
#
_cell.length_a   1.000
_cell.length_b   1.000
_cell.length_c   1.000
_cell.angle_alpha   90.00
_cell.angle_beta   90.00
_cell.angle_gamma   90.00
#
_symmetry.space_group_name_H-M   'P 1'
#
loop_
_entity.id
_entity.type
_entity.pdbx_description
1 polymer ?
#
loop_
_entity_poly.entity_id
_entity_poly.type
_entity_poly.pdbx_seq_one_letter_code
_entity_poly.pdbx_strand_id
1 'polypeptide(L)'
;MAKRNQFTPPTRNEVYIYFRLLNLSDKHSDAFYLYYEFKEWRNDTGEQFKNWKVLAYNWILSFARSNPFKKKRSNGAKIAGHLFPIK
;
A
#
# COMPACT_ATOMS: atom_id res chain seq x y z
N MET A 1 -28.45 2.78 -3.35
CA MET A 1 -27.43 2.79 -4.43
C MET A 1 -26.05 2.80 -3.77
N ALA A 2 -25.29 1.70 -3.84
CA ALA A 2 -23.97 1.62 -3.22
C ALA A 2 -22.95 2.38 -4.08
N LYS A 3 -22.32 3.44 -3.55
CA LYS A 3 -21.19 4.11 -4.19
C LYS A 3 -20.11 3.05 -4.46
N ARG A 4 -19.91 2.69 -5.72
CA ARG A 4 -18.70 1.97 -6.13
C ARG A 4 -17.52 2.83 -5.69
N ASN A 5 -16.74 2.32 -4.75
CA ASN A 5 -15.51 2.96 -4.27
C ASN A 5 -14.47 2.88 -5.41
N GLN A 6 -14.68 3.70 -6.45
CA GLN A 6 -13.80 3.79 -7.60
C GLN A 6 -12.49 4.37 -7.12
N PHE A 7 -11.43 3.59 -7.29
CA PHE A 7 -10.10 4.09 -7.04
C PHE A 7 -9.79 5.19 -8.04
N THR A 8 -9.47 6.38 -7.52
CA THR A 8 -8.96 7.48 -8.33
C THR A 8 -7.49 7.64 -7.97
N PRO A 9 -6.56 7.37 -8.92
CA PRO A 9 -5.15 7.66 -8.73
C PRO A 9 -4.98 9.13 -8.37
N PRO A 10 -4.15 9.46 -7.37
CA PRO A 10 -3.85 10.86 -7.06
C PRO A 10 -2.97 11.48 -8.13
N THR A 11 -3.06 12.79 -8.24
CA THR A 11 -2.05 13.60 -8.93
C THR A 11 -0.76 13.68 -8.10
N ARG A 12 0.38 13.92 -8.77
CA ARG A 12 1.66 14.15 -8.08
C ARG A 12 1.57 15.27 -7.04
N ASN A 13 0.83 16.34 -7.33
CA ASN A 13 0.66 17.47 -6.42
C ASN A 13 -0.14 17.09 -5.16
N GLU A 14 -1.18 16.26 -5.26
CA GLU A 14 -1.93 15.76 -4.10
C GLU A 14 -1.05 14.91 -3.17
N VAL A 15 -0.19 14.06 -3.76
CA VAL A 15 0.78 13.28 -2.99
C VAL A 15 1.79 14.21 -2.31
N TYR A 16 2.33 15.19 -3.03
CA TYR A 16 3.28 16.17 -2.49
C TYR A 16 2.70 16.91 -1.29
N ILE A 17 1.49 17.47 -1.41
CA ILE A 17 0.80 18.18 -0.32
C ILE A 17 0.60 17.25 0.87
N TYR A 18 0.18 16.00 0.65
CA TYR A 18 -0.04 15.04 1.73
C TYR A 18 1.24 14.75 2.53
N PHE A 19 2.37 14.53 1.85
CA PHE A 19 3.65 14.28 2.52
C PHE A 19 4.18 15.54 3.23
N ARG A 20 3.98 16.73 2.64
CA ARG A 20 4.33 18.01 3.28
C ARG A 20 3.56 18.25 4.57
N LEU A 21 2.26 17.92 4.61
CA LEU A 21 1.44 18.01 5.82
C LEU A 21 1.94 17.09 6.94
N LEU A 22 2.66 16.01 6.58
CA LEU A 22 3.29 15.08 7.51
C LEU A 22 4.74 15.45 7.86
N ASN A 23 5.20 16.65 7.46
CA ASN A 23 6.59 17.11 7.60
C ASN A 23 7.63 16.17 6.96
N LEU A 24 7.26 15.46 5.89
CA LEU A 24 8.17 14.63 5.13
C LEU A 24 8.78 15.42 3.97
N SER A 25 10.04 15.11 3.66
CA SER A 25 10.74 15.71 2.52
C SER A 25 10.08 15.31 1.20
N ASP A 26 10.12 16.24 0.25
CA ASP A 26 9.66 16.11 -1.14
C ASP A 26 10.16 14.81 -1.80
N LYS A 27 11.39 14.39 -1.48
CA LYS A 27 11.99 13.13 -1.97
C LYS A 27 11.16 11.89 -1.63
N HIS A 28 10.53 11.84 -0.45
CA HIS A 28 9.66 10.72 -0.06
C HIS A 28 8.38 10.69 -0.87
N SER A 29 7.84 11.87 -1.20
CA SER A 29 6.62 12.01 -2.00
C SER A 29 6.84 11.58 -3.44
N ASP A 30 7.97 11.98 -4.05
CA ASP A 30 8.35 11.57 -5.40
C ASP A 30 8.63 10.06 -5.45
N ALA A 31 9.38 9.52 -4.50
CA ALA A 31 9.67 8.08 -4.45
C ALA A 31 8.38 7.25 -4.32
N PHE A 32 7.43 7.70 -3.50
CA PHE A 32 6.12 7.05 -3.38
C PHE A 32 5.34 7.12 -4.69
N TYR A 33 5.21 8.31 -5.29
CA TYR A 33 4.43 8.51 -6.50
C TYR A 33 4.98 7.68 -7.67
N LEU A 34 6.29 7.75 -7.92
CA LEU A 34 6.95 7.01 -9.00
C LEU A 34 6.81 5.50 -8.85
N TYR A 35 6.95 4.98 -7.62
CA TYR A 35 6.81 3.55 -7.36
C TYR A 35 5.40 3.03 -7.69
N TYR A 36 4.36 3.76 -7.26
CA TYR A 36 2.98 3.35 -7.49
C TYR A 36 2.46 3.71 -8.89
N GLU A 37 3.02 4.73 -9.54
CA GLU A 37 2.78 5.03 -10.95
C GLU A 37 3.31 3.91 -11.84
N PHE A 38 4.54 3.42 -11.59
CA PHE A 38 5.11 2.27 -12.31
C PHE A 38 4.30 0.98 -12.09
N LYS A 39 3.75 0.78 -10.90
CA LYS A 39 2.84 -0.35 -10.60
C LYS A 39 1.41 -0.14 -11.08
N GLU A 40 1.13 0.93 -11.82
CA GLU A 40 -0.20 1.31 -12.30
C GLU A 40 -1.26 1.34 -11.19
N TRP A 41 -0.84 1.65 -9.96
CA TRP A 41 -1.66 1.65 -8.75
C TRP A 41 -2.42 0.34 -8.51
N ARG A 42 -1.79 -0.79 -8.82
CA ARG A 42 -2.27 -2.15 -8.54
C ARG A 42 -1.39 -2.86 -7.53
N ASN A 43 -1.97 -3.80 -6.80
CA ASN A 43 -1.22 -4.72 -5.96
C ASN A 43 -0.63 -5.86 -6.81
N ASP A 44 0.20 -6.70 -6.18
CA ASP A 44 0.85 -7.83 -6.88
C ASP A 44 -0.15 -8.93 -7.31
N THR A 45 -1.40 -8.91 -6.80
CA THR A 45 -2.50 -9.77 -7.26
C THR A 45 -3.34 -9.14 -8.39
N GLY A 46 -2.96 -7.96 -8.86
CA GLY A 46 -3.61 -7.24 -9.97
C GLY A 46 -4.83 -6.40 -9.58
N GLU A 47 -5.23 -6.40 -8.31
CA GLU A 47 -6.33 -5.59 -7.80
C GLU A 47 -5.92 -4.12 -7.64
N GLN A 48 -6.83 -3.23 -8.00
CA GLN A 48 -6.64 -1.80 -7.76
C GLN A 48 -6.72 -1.49 -6.27
N PHE A 49 -5.85 -0.59 -5.81
CA PHE A 49 -5.95 -0.10 -4.44
C PHE A 49 -7.26 0.64 -4.21
N LYS A 50 -7.72 0.75 -2.97
CA LYS A 50 -8.99 1.46 -2.67
C LYS A 50 -8.76 2.90 -2.24
N ASN A 51 -7.59 3.21 -1.69
CA ASN A 51 -7.25 4.51 -1.15
C ASN A 51 -5.72 4.70 -1.12
N TRP A 52 -5.22 5.64 -1.91
CA TRP A 52 -3.79 5.94 -1.99
C TRP A 52 -3.23 6.54 -0.70
N LYS A 53 -4.05 7.23 0.11
CA LYS A 53 -3.59 7.80 1.41
C LYS A 53 -3.25 6.70 2.41
N VAL A 54 -3.98 5.59 2.38
CA VAL A 54 -3.68 4.41 3.21
C VAL A 54 -2.37 3.77 2.76
N LEU A 55 -2.10 3.72 1.45
CA LEU A 55 -0.81 3.27 0.94
C LEU A 55 0.32 4.19 1.36
N ALA A 56 0.14 5.51 1.22
CA ALA A 56 1.13 6.50 1.64
C ALA A 56 1.46 6.36 3.13
N TYR A 57 0.44 6.20 3.97
CA TYR A 57 0.63 5.96 5.41
C TYR A 57 1.41 4.67 5.69
N ASN A 58 1.04 3.55 5.05
CA ASN A 58 1.75 2.27 5.19
C ASN A 58 3.19 2.34 4.68
N TRP A 59 3.41 3.06 3.57
CA TRP A 59 4.72 3.33 3.00
C TRP A 59 5.61 4.05 4.01
N ILE A 60 5.11 5.14 4.62
CA ILE A 60 5.81 5.89 5.67
C ILE A 60 6.12 4.99 6.88
N LEU A 61 5.14 4.22 7.35
CA LEU A 61 5.33 3.30 8.48
C LEU A 61 6.37 2.22 8.19
N SER A 62 6.54 1.80 6.93
CA SER A 62 7.52 0.78 6.57
C SER A 62 8.96 1.25 6.85
N PHE A 63 9.28 2.53 6.59
CA PHE A 63 10.58 3.13 6.93
C PHE A 63 10.80 3.28 8.43
N ALA A 64 9.75 3.57 9.21
CA ALA A 64 9.84 3.62 10.67
C ALA A 64 10.04 2.22 11.28
N ARG A 65 9.50 1.18 10.63
CA ARG A 65 9.55 -0.22 11.09
C ARG A 65 10.80 -0.96 10.66
N SER A 66 11.59 -0.45 9.72
CA SER A 66 12.88 -1.04 9.30
C SER A 66 13.99 -0.94 10.36
N ASN A 67 13.65 -0.93 11.65
CA ASN A 67 14.56 -1.34 12.70
C ASN A 67 14.78 -2.87 12.56
N PRO A 68 15.96 -3.34 12.12
CA PRO A 68 16.19 -4.75 11.80
C PRO A 68 16.02 -5.70 13.00
N PHE A 69 15.88 -5.16 14.22
CA PHE A 69 15.74 -5.90 15.46
C PHE A 69 14.30 -6.22 15.90
N LYS A 70 13.25 -5.89 15.12
CA LYS A 70 11.88 -6.33 15.44
C LYS A 70 11.26 -7.18 14.33
N LYS A 71 11.78 -8.41 14.20
CA LYS A 71 11.14 -9.48 13.43
C LYS A 71 9.97 -10.05 14.24
N LYS A 72 8.73 -9.81 13.78
CA LYS A 72 7.61 -10.79 13.71
C LYS A 72 6.34 -10.06 13.27
N ARG A 73 5.94 -10.29 12.02
CA ARG A 73 4.52 -10.36 11.68
C ARG A 73 4.31 -11.71 11.01
N SER A 74 3.81 -12.66 11.79
CA SER A 74 3.35 -13.95 11.32
C SER A 74 2.23 -13.72 10.32
N ASN A 75 2.37 -14.29 9.12
CA ASN A 75 1.36 -14.25 8.08
C ASN A 75 0.07 -14.94 8.57
N GLY A 76 -0.99 -14.17 8.71
CA GLY A 76 -2.35 -14.69 8.61
C GLY A 76 -2.68 -14.92 7.14
N ALA A 77 -2.17 -16.00 6.57
CA ALA A 77 -2.67 -16.55 5.31
C ALA A 77 -3.55 -17.75 5.66
N LYS A 78 -4.87 -17.52 5.69
CA LYS A 78 -5.86 -18.59 5.67
C LYS A 78 -5.76 -19.28 4.32
N ILE A 79 -5.16 -20.47 4.27
CA ILE A 79 -5.40 -21.41 3.18
C ILE A 79 -6.67 -22.19 3.52
N ALA A 80 -7.81 -21.71 3.01
CA ALA A 80 -8.96 -22.57 2.81
C ALA A 80 -8.73 -23.30 1.49
N GLY A 81 -8.57 -24.62 1.56
CA GLY A 81 -8.34 -25.48 0.41
C GLY A 81 -8.48 -26.93 0.81
N HIS A 82 -9.72 -27.41 0.74
CA HIS A 82 -10.11 -28.81 0.73
C HIS A 82 -9.07 -29.71 0.02
N LEU A 83 -8.57 -30.73 0.71
CA LEU A 83 -8.10 -31.94 0.05
C LEU A 83 -8.63 -33.16 0.83
N PHE A 84 -9.42 -33.95 0.13
CA PHE A 84 -10.18 -35.11 0.59
C PHE A 84 -9.26 -36.26 1.08
N PRO A 85 -9.77 -37.16 1.94
CA PRO A 85 -9.00 -38.27 2.49
C PRO A 85 -8.91 -39.42 1.49
N ILE A 86 -7.74 -40.06 1.34
CA ILE A 86 -7.66 -41.40 0.75
C ILE A 86 -6.56 -42.22 1.44
N LYS A 87 -7.06 -43.24 2.17
CA LYS A 87 -6.49 -44.54 2.59
C LYS A 87 -5.31 -44.60 3.55
#